data_AF-A0AAU3G745-F1
#
_entry.id   AF-A0AAU3G745-F1
#
_cell.length_a   1.000
_cell.length_b   1.000
_cell.length_c   1.000
_cell.angle_alpha   90.00
_cell.angle_beta   90.00
_cell.angle_gamma   90.00
#
_symmetry.space_group_name_H-M   'P 1'
#
loop_
_entity.id
_entity.type
_entity.pdbx_description
1 polymer ?
#
loop_
_entity_poly.entity_id
_entity_poly.type
_entity_poly.pdbx_seq_one_letter_code
_entity_poly.pdbx_strand_id
1 'polypeptide(L)'
;MVLVGSIVFVSLHGEANQASSAELEPVSAATSAATVGAPVPSQTSSAGPQGSPAAHGQAVDINNLLNQSEPSRGKLRHALGQVLRCSKVSQAISSMHQVTDQRAEQLKHAKELKVDALNSGEELKLALVDALSASYRADEAYLKWAKRYKSHRCSGPTVGDSAYDAGNVASKDATAAKANFVAMWNSIAQQEGLPDRTEDEI
;
A
#
# COMPACT_ATOMS: atom_id res chain seq x y z
N MET A 1 38.33 8.96 -27.22
CA MET A 1 37.71 7.63 -27.14
C MET A 1 36.21 7.84 -27.10
N VAL A 2 35.51 7.17 -28.02
CA VAL A 2 34.19 7.49 -28.58
C VAL A 2 33.04 7.32 -27.59
N LEU A 3 32.02 8.19 -27.63
CA LEU A 3 30.64 7.97 -27.15
C LEU A 3 29.72 9.01 -27.85
N VAL A 4 29.37 8.78 -29.12
CA VAL A 4 28.06 8.33 -29.64
C VAL A 4 26.86 8.99 -28.95
N GLY A 5 26.20 9.89 -29.68
CA GLY A 5 24.98 10.57 -29.28
C GLY A 5 23.72 9.71 -29.40
N SER A 6 22.70 10.07 -28.63
CA SER A 6 21.38 9.45 -28.69
C SER A 6 20.34 10.45 -29.19
N ILE A 7 19.64 10.03 -30.24
CA ILE A 7 18.60 10.75 -30.97
C ILE A 7 17.30 10.69 -30.17
N VAL A 8 16.67 11.85 -29.98
CA VAL A 8 15.32 11.98 -29.43
C VAL A 8 14.31 11.76 -30.56
N PHE A 9 13.51 10.69 -30.49
CA PHE A 9 12.35 10.51 -31.36
C PHE A 9 11.11 11.11 -30.68
N VAL A 10 10.62 12.22 -31.24
CA VAL A 10 9.31 12.80 -30.94
C VAL A 10 8.31 12.20 -31.93
N SER A 11 7.39 11.35 -31.46
CA SER A 11 6.25 10.90 -32.25
C SER A 11 5.08 11.86 -32.08
N LEU A 12 4.88 12.70 -33.11
CA LEU A 12 3.64 13.42 -33.38
C LEU A 12 2.58 12.41 -33.88
N HIS A 13 1.44 12.31 -33.20
CA HIS A 13 0.22 11.76 -33.80
C HIS A 13 -0.74 12.91 -34.06
N GLY A 14 -0.90 13.24 -35.34
CA GLY A 14 -2.09 13.90 -35.86
C GLY A 14 -2.80 12.91 -36.77
N GLU A 15 -4.11 12.80 -36.63
CA GLU A 15 -5.03 12.78 -37.78
C GLU A 15 -6.47 12.92 -37.26
N ALA A 16 -7.17 13.87 -37.87
CA ALA A 16 -8.60 14.12 -37.72
C ALA A 16 -9.38 13.15 -38.60
N ASN A 17 -10.60 12.77 -38.20
CA ASN A 17 -11.64 12.56 -39.19
C ASN A 17 -13.04 12.83 -38.66
N GLN A 18 -13.89 13.26 -39.59
CA GLN A 18 -15.07 14.08 -39.41
C GLN A 18 -16.37 13.29 -39.70
N ALA A 19 -17.47 13.77 -39.10
CA ALA A 19 -18.87 13.71 -39.54
C ALA A 19 -19.63 12.36 -39.61
N SER A 20 -20.78 12.29 -38.93
CA SER A 20 -22.08 12.53 -39.59
C SER A 20 -23.24 12.51 -38.58
N SER A 21 -24.08 13.55 -38.65
CA SER A 21 -25.41 13.61 -38.04
C SER A 21 -26.39 12.64 -38.70
N ALA A 22 -27.36 12.15 -37.93
CA ALA A 22 -28.72 11.88 -38.39
C ALA A 22 -29.67 11.94 -37.17
N GLU A 23 -30.36 13.06 -37.05
CA GLU A 23 -31.64 13.17 -36.33
C GLU A 23 -32.75 12.65 -37.26
N LEU A 24 -33.81 12.03 -36.71
CA LEU A 24 -35.24 12.16 -37.06
C LEU A 24 -36.06 11.02 -36.40
N GLU A 25 -36.75 11.34 -35.31
CA GLU A 25 -38.07 10.80 -34.93
C GLU A 25 -39.16 11.43 -35.85
N PRO A 26 -40.49 11.09 -35.85
CA PRO A 26 -41.30 10.34 -34.85
C PRO A 26 -42.48 9.46 -35.40
N VAL A 27 -43.30 8.98 -34.44
CA VAL A 27 -44.77 8.71 -34.38
C VAL A 27 -45.42 7.32 -34.68
N SER A 28 -46.05 6.79 -33.60
CA SER A 28 -47.48 6.41 -33.43
C SER A 28 -47.90 4.94 -33.27
N ALA A 29 -48.35 4.65 -32.04
CA ALA A 29 -49.60 3.98 -31.61
C ALA A 29 -49.94 2.52 -32.02
N ALA A 30 -50.05 1.64 -31.00
CA ALA A 30 -51.21 0.76 -30.79
C ALA A 30 -51.26 0.22 -29.34
N THR A 31 -52.47 0.02 -28.83
CA THR A 31 -52.83 -0.26 -27.43
C THR A 31 -53.08 -1.77 -27.16
N SER A 32 -53.19 -2.10 -25.87
CA SER A 32 -53.73 -3.32 -25.24
C SER A 32 -52.85 -4.58 -25.19
N ALA A 33 -52.41 -4.95 -23.97
CA ALA A 33 -53.10 -5.96 -23.17
C ALA A 33 -52.36 -6.18 -21.84
N ALA A 34 -53.05 -5.95 -20.72
CA ALA A 34 -52.57 -6.24 -19.38
C ALA A 34 -52.42 -7.75 -19.18
N THR A 35 -51.20 -8.19 -18.87
CA THR A 35 -50.95 -9.51 -18.26
C THR A 35 -50.21 -9.26 -16.95
N VAL A 36 -50.85 -9.62 -15.84
CA VAL A 36 -50.25 -9.55 -14.50
C VAL A 36 -49.21 -10.66 -14.40
N GLY A 37 -47.96 -10.34 -14.74
CA GLY A 37 -46.78 -11.16 -14.49
C GLY A 37 -46.11 -10.71 -13.20
N ALA A 38 -46.02 -11.59 -12.22
CA ALA A 38 -45.26 -11.37 -11.00
C ALA A 38 -43.80 -11.02 -11.31
N PRO A 39 -43.14 -10.09 -10.59
CA PRO A 39 -41.73 -9.81 -10.81
C PRO A 39 -40.93 -10.97 -10.21
N VAL A 40 -40.37 -11.82 -11.07
CA VAL A 40 -39.20 -12.63 -10.70
C VAL A 40 -37.99 -11.72 -10.86
N PRO A 41 -37.24 -11.37 -9.80
CA PRO A 41 -35.96 -10.73 -9.98
C PRO A 41 -34.96 -11.80 -10.42
N SER A 42 -34.90 -12.09 -11.72
CA SER A 42 -33.75 -12.74 -12.31
C SER A 42 -32.64 -11.71 -12.43
N GLN A 43 -31.96 -11.43 -11.31
CA GLN A 43 -30.65 -10.79 -11.33
C GLN A 43 -29.63 -11.83 -11.80
N THR A 44 -29.57 -12.05 -13.11
CA THR A 44 -28.36 -12.59 -13.72
C THR A 44 -27.40 -11.42 -13.85
N SER A 45 -26.77 -11.05 -12.73
CA SER A 45 -25.59 -10.21 -12.79
C SER A 45 -24.47 -11.06 -13.40
N SER A 46 -24.19 -10.79 -14.68
CA SER A 46 -22.95 -11.19 -15.32
C SER A 46 -21.79 -10.55 -14.56
N ALA A 47 -21.33 -11.24 -13.52
CA ALA A 47 -20.10 -10.93 -12.82
C ALA A 47 -18.96 -11.12 -13.82
N GLY A 48 -18.35 -10.01 -14.24
CA GLY A 48 -16.92 -10.03 -14.48
C GLY A 48 -16.21 -10.47 -13.19
N PRO A 49 -14.91 -10.77 -13.20
CA PRO A 49 -14.17 -11.12 -12.00
C PRO A 49 -14.14 -9.91 -11.05
N GLN A 50 -15.17 -9.81 -10.23
CA GLN A 50 -15.34 -8.87 -9.13
C GLN A 50 -15.67 -9.78 -7.95
N GLY A 51 -14.88 -9.68 -6.88
CA GLY A 51 -15.09 -10.46 -5.68
C GLY A 51 -16.51 -10.32 -5.12
N SER A 52 -16.89 -11.24 -4.24
CA SER A 52 -18.15 -11.07 -3.50
C SER A 52 -18.13 -9.75 -2.71
N PRO A 53 -19.29 -9.13 -2.39
CA PRO A 53 -19.30 -7.92 -1.57
C PRO A 53 -18.57 -8.06 -0.23
N ALA A 54 -18.56 -9.27 0.35
CA ALA A 54 -17.81 -9.58 1.56
C ALA A 54 -16.28 -9.57 1.32
N ALA A 55 -15.82 -10.18 0.22
CA ALA A 55 -14.41 -10.17 -0.17
C ALA A 55 -13.94 -8.73 -0.42
N HIS A 56 -14.70 -7.95 -1.19
CA HIS A 56 -14.38 -6.56 -1.46
C HIS A 56 -14.26 -5.73 -0.17
N GLY A 57 -15.19 -5.88 0.77
CA GLY A 57 -15.14 -5.21 2.06
C GLY A 57 -13.87 -5.53 2.86
N GLN A 58 -13.48 -6.82 2.93
CA GLN A 58 -12.27 -7.24 3.63
C GLN A 58 -10.99 -6.71 2.95
N ALA A 59 -10.94 -6.72 1.62
CA ALA A 59 -9.83 -6.14 0.87
C ALA A 59 -9.71 -4.62 1.09
N VAL A 60 -10.84 -3.91 1.15
CA VAL A 60 -10.87 -2.47 1.48
C VAL A 60 -10.31 -2.22 2.89
N ASP A 61 -10.65 -3.05 3.87
CA ASP A 61 -10.11 -2.91 5.24
C ASP A 61 -8.59 -3.09 5.28
N ILE A 62 -8.05 -4.08 4.56
CA ILE A 62 -6.60 -4.23 4.40
C ILE A 62 -6.02 -2.98 3.73
N ASN A 63 -6.58 -2.54 2.62
CA ASN A 63 -6.09 -1.38 1.87
C ASN A 63 -6.08 -0.09 2.73
N ASN A 64 -7.08 0.08 3.60
CA ASN A 64 -7.14 1.20 4.54
C ASN A 64 -6.00 1.16 5.56
N LEU A 65 -5.63 -0.03 6.04
CA LEU A 65 -4.46 -0.19 6.90
C LEU A 65 -3.17 0.15 6.13
N LEU A 66 -3.03 -0.28 4.88
CA LEU A 66 -1.85 0.02 4.05
C LEU A 66 -1.70 1.54 3.81
N ASN A 67 -2.80 2.24 3.54
CA ASN A 67 -2.82 3.71 3.43
C ASN A 67 -2.30 4.41 4.69
N GLN A 68 -2.58 3.86 5.87
CA GLN A 68 -2.07 4.40 7.14
C GLN A 68 -0.57 4.14 7.31
N SER A 69 -0.05 3.09 6.69
CA SER A 69 1.35 2.69 6.79
C SER A 69 2.29 3.54 5.94
N GLU A 70 1.89 3.85 4.70
CA GLU A 70 2.72 4.49 3.66
C GLU A 70 3.58 5.68 4.15
N PRO A 71 3.06 6.64 4.94
CA PRO A 71 3.85 7.80 5.36
C PRO A 71 4.98 7.47 6.33
N SER A 72 4.94 6.31 6.98
CA SER A 72 5.82 5.95 8.10
C SER A 72 7.28 5.83 7.67
N ARG A 73 7.54 5.22 6.51
CA ARG A 73 8.91 4.97 6.02
C ARG A 73 9.63 6.26 5.67
N GLY A 74 8.94 7.20 5.01
CA GLY A 74 9.47 8.53 4.71
C GLY A 74 9.84 9.29 5.98
N LYS A 75 8.94 9.29 6.98
CA LYS A 75 9.16 9.93 8.29
C LYS A 75 10.36 9.34 9.03
N LEU A 76 10.46 8.01 9.09
CA LEU A 76 11.59 7.33 9.74
C LEU A 76 12.91 7.64 9.05
N ARG A 77 12.99 7.51 7.72
CA ARG A 77 14.20 7.83 6.95
C ARG A 77 14.64 9.28 7.16
N HIS A 78 13.69 10.21 7.17
CA HIS A 78 13.97 11.61 7.45
C HIS A 78 14.55 11.80 8.85
N ALA A 79 13.92 11.20 9.87
CA ALA A 79 14.36 11.30 11.25
C ALA A 79 15.74 10.64 11.47
N LEU A 80 15.99 9.45 10.92
CA LEU A 80 17.30 8.81 10.92
C LEU A 80 18.37 9.73 10.31
N GLY A 81 18.06 10.35 9.17
CA GLY A 81 18.95 11.31 8.52
C GLY A 81 19.23 12.57 9.36
N GLN A 82 18.29 13.00 10.21
CA GLN A 82 18.50 14.09 11.17
C GLN A 82 19.44 13.66 12.30
N VAL A 83 19.21 12.47 12.89
CA VAL A 83 20.06 11.92 13.96
C VAL A 83 21.50 11.71 13.47
N LEU A 84 21.68 11.13 12.28
CA LEU A 84 23.00 10.89 11.68
C LEU A 84 23.79 12.18 11.46
N ARG A 85 23.12 13.27 11.10
CA ARG A 85 23.74 14.59 10.90
C ARG A 85 23.85 15.41 12.19
N CYS A 86 23.49 14.83 13.35
CA CYS A 86 23.36 15.52 14.63
C CYS A 86 22.53 16.82 14.54
N SER A 87 21.46 16.81 13.75
CA SER A 87 20.59 17.97 13.53
C SER A 87 19.21 17.68 14.09
N LYS A 88 18.62 18.64 14.81
CA LYS A 88 17.25 18.55 15.37
C LYS A 88 16.96 17.23 16.09
N VAL A 89 17.96 16.64 16.76
CA VAL A 89 17.94 15.26 17.26
C VAL A 89 16.76 14.97 18.20
N SER A 90 16.37 15.92 19.03
CA SER A 90 15.18 15.77 19.90
C SER A 90 13.89 15.63 19.10
N GLN A 91 13.72 16.42 18.03
CA GLN A 91 12.57 16.32 17.14
C GLN A 91 12.60 15.00 16.37
N ALA A 92 13.78 14.61 15.86
CA ALA A 92 13.97 13.34 15.17
C ALA A 92 13.53 12.15 16.04
N ILE A 93 13.99 12.09 17.30
CA ILE A 93 13.59 11.04 18.25
C ILE A 93 12.09 11.05 18.51
N SER A 94 11.46 12.22 18.61
CA SER A 94 10.00 12.31 18.76
C SER A 94 9.27 11.74 17.54
N SER A 95 9.75 12.04 16.33
CA SER A 95 9.17 11.49 15.10
C SER A 95 9.39 9.97 14.99
N MET A 96 10.56 9.46 15.38
CA MET A 96 10.82 8.02 15.43
C MET A 96 9.91 7.31 16.43
N HIS A 97 9.65 7.93 17.59
CA HIS A 97 8.69 7.41 18.56
C HIS A 97 7.27 7.33 17.97
N GLN A 98 6.79 8.40 17.32
CA GLN A 98 5.48 8.40 16.68
C GLN A 98 5.35 7.31 15.61
N VAL A 99 6.39 7.11 14.79
CA VAL A 99 6.41 6.02 13.80
C VAL A 99 6.34 4.66 14.48
N THR A 100 7.09 4.47 15.57
CA THR A 100 7.10 3.21 16.34
C THR A 100 5.72 2.91 16.92
N ASP A 101 5.04 3.90 17.49
CA ASP A 101 3.69 3.75 18.04
C ASP A 101 2.67 3.43 16.95
N GLN A 102 2.71 4.16 15.83
CA GLN A 102 1.84 3.91 14.67
C GLN A 102 2.01 2.48 14.15
N ARG A 103 3.26 2.00 14.09
CA ARG A 103 3.55 0.64 13.65
C ARG A 103 3.00 -0.41 14.61
N ALA A 104 3.05 -0.16 15.92
CA ALA A 104 2.47 -1.05 16.93
C ALA A 104 0.93 -1.12 16.80
N GLU A 105 0.27 0.01 16.59
CA GLU A 105 -1.17 0.08 16.38
C GLU A 105 -1.58 -0.64 15.09
N GLN A 106 -0.84 -0.45 14.00
CA GLN A 106 -1.06 -1.15 12.73
C GLN A 106 -0.91 -2.65 12.89
N LEU A 107 0.13 -3.11 13.59
CA LEU A 107 0.35 -4.53 13.86
C LEU A 107 -0.80 -5.13 14.67
N LYS A 108 -1.35 -4.39 15.64
CA LYS A 108 -2.52 -4.82 16.40
C LYS A 108 -3.74 -4.94 15.48
N HIS A 109 -4.02 -3.93 14.69
CA HIS A 109 -5.16 -3.93 13.75
C HIS A 109 -5.04 -5.06 12.72
N ALA A 110 -3.84 -5.28 12.16
CA ALA A 110 -3.60 -6.37 11.22
C ALA A 110 -3.98 -7.75 11.78
N LYS A 111 -3.71 -7.99 13.07
CA LYS A 111 -4.09 -9.25 13.75
C LYS A 111 -5.60 -9.42 13.91
N GLU A 112 -6.35 -8.32 13.92
CA GLU A 112 -7.80 -8.29 14.12
C GLU A 112 -8.58 -8.32 12.79
N LEU A 113 -7.92 -8.15 11.64
CA LEU A 113 -8.55 -8.18 10.32
C LEU A 113 -9.33 -9.49 10.08
N LYS A 114 -10.52 -9.36 9.49
CA LYS A 114 -11.27 -10.48 8.93
C LYS A 114 -10.89 -10.66 7.47
N VAL A 115 -10.59 -11.90 7.10
CA VAL A 115 -10.03 -12.26 5.78
C VAL A 115 -10.62 -13.56 5.24
N ASP A 116 -11.69 -14.07 5.86
CA ASP A 116 -12.32 -15.36 5.55
C ASP A 116 -13.07 -15.38 4.20
N ALA A 117 -13.38 -14.22 3.63
CA ALA A 117 -13.98 -14.09 2.30
C ALA A 117 -12.94 -13.92 1.19
N LEU A 118 -11.66 -13.73 1.53
CA LEU A 118 -10.57 -13.56 0.58
C LEU A 118 -9.90 -14.89 0.24
N ASN A 119 -9.59 -15.08 -1.04
CA ASN A 119 -8.75 -16.20 -1.47
C ASN A 119 -7.36 -16.08 -0.84
N SER A 120 -6.92 -17.12 -0.13
CA SER A 120 -5.66 -17.09 0.65
C SER A 120 -5.58 -15.95 1.67
N GLY A 121 -6.74 -15.52 2.21
CA GLY A 121 -6.82 -14.37 3.09
C GLY A 121 -6.03 -14.53 4.40
N GLU A 122 -5.99 -15.74 4.96
CA GLU A 122 -5.23 -16.01 6.19
C GLU A 122 -3.72 -15.94 5.94
N GLU A 123 -3.24 -16.50 4.82
CA GLU A 123 -1.84 -16.39 4.40
C GLU A 123 -1.44 -14.94 4.15
N LEU A 124 -2.31 -14.16 3.49
CA LEU A 124 -2.11 -12.73 3.28
C LEU A 124 -2.02 -11.97 4.61
N LYS A 125 -2.93 -12.25 5.55
CA LYS A 125 -2.94 -11.64 6.89
C LYS A 125 -1.67 -11.98 7.67
N LEU A 126 -1.23 -13.23 7.64
CA LEU A 126 0.01 -13.65 8.29
C LEU A 126 1.22 -12.93 7.70
N ALA A 127 1.31 -12.80 6.37
CA ALA A 127 2.37 -12.06 5.70
C ALA A 127 2.39 -10.57 6.08
N LEU A 128 1.22 -9.94 6.18
CA LEU A 128 1.08 -8.57 6.65
C LEU A 128 1.54 -8.42 8.11
N VAL A 129 1.12 -9.32 8.99
CA VAL A 129 1.53 -9.33 10.40
C VAL A 129 3.04 -9.50 10.54
N ASP A 130 3.66 -10.36 9.73
CA ASP A 130 5.12 -10.54 9.72
C ASP A 130 5.85 -9.26 9.25
N ALA A 131 5.40 -8.67 8.14
CA ALA A 131 5.94 -7.42 7.61
C ALA A 131 5.87 -6.26 8.61
N LEU A 132 4.72 -6.10 9.29
CA LEU A 132 4.52 -5.09 10.32
C LEU A 132 5.33 -5.39 11.58
N SER A 133 5.44 -6.66 11.99
CA SER A 133 6.25 -7.05 13.14
C SER A 133 7.75 -6.82 12.91
N ALA A 134 8.27 -7.15 11.73
CA ALA A 134 9.67 -6.90 11.40
C ALA A 134 9.96 -5.39 11.31
N SER A 135 9.05 -4.62 10.72
CA SER A 135 9.14 -3.16 10.67
C SER A 135 9.15 -2.55 12.07
N TYR A 136 8.27 -3.01 12.96
CA TYR A 136 8.24 -2.56 14.35
C TYR A 136 9.58 -2.79 15.08
N ARG A 137 10.16 -3.99 14.93
CA ARG A 137 11.48 -4.30 15.53
C ARG A 137 12.58 -3.38 15.00
N ALA A 138 12.54 -3.04 13.71
CA ALA A 138 13.48 -2.11 13.11
C ALA A 138 13.31 -0.70 13.70
N ASP A 139 12.09 -0.19 13.76
CA ASP A 139 11.74 1.13 14.30
C ASP A 139 12.20 1.27 15.77
N GLU A 140 11.92 0.27 16.61
CA GLU A 140 12.37 0.22 18.00
C GLU A 140 13.88 0.22 18.14
N ALA A 141 14.58 -0.58 17.34
CA ALA A 141 16.03 -0.69 17.38
C ALA A 141 16.70 0.63 16.98
N TYR A 142 16.21 1.28 15.92
CA TYR A 142 16.67 2.59 15.52
C TYR A 142 16.35 3.68 16.54
N LEU A 143 15.16 3.66 17.16
CA LEU A 143 14.81 4.60 18.23
C LEU A 143 15.72 4.43 19.45
N LYS A 144 16.03 3.18 19.83
CA LYS A 144 16.96 2.86 20.91
C LYS A 144 18.36 3.38 20.60
N TRP A 145 18.85 3.17 19.38
CA TRP A 145 20.13 3.75 18.93
C TRP A 145 20.09 5.28 19.01
N ALA A 146 19.08 5.93 18.44
CA ALA A 146 19.00 7.39 18.38
C ALA A 146 18.98 8.04 19.77
N LYS A 147 18.26 7.45 20.73
CA LYS A 147 18.25 7.88 22.14
C LYS A 147 19.65 7.80 22.77
N ARG A 148 20.37 6.70 22.55
CA ARG A 148 21.75 6.54 23.03
C ARG A 148 22.71 7.51 22.34
N TYR A 149 22.63 7.63 21.02
CA TYR A 149 23.48 8.54 20.26
C TYR A 149 23.30 9.99 20.76
N LYS A 150 22.06 10.40 21.05
CA LYS A 150 21.77 11.69 21.69
C LYS A 150 22.37 11.79 23.10
N SER A 151 22.28 10.77 23.95
CA SER A 151 22.86 10.84 25.31
C SER A 151 24.38 11.01 25.30
N HIS A 152 25.04 10.51 24.25
CA HIS A 152 26.46 10.73 24.00
C HIS A 152 26.74 12.00 23.18
N ARG A 153 25.80 12.95 23.08
CA ARG A 153 25.97 14.21 22.34
C ARG A 153 26.36 14.00 20.87
N CYS A 154 25.78 12.99 20.23
CA CYS A 154 26.11 12.55 18.87
C CYS A 154 27.59 12.15 18.68
N SER A 155 28.22 11.65 19.75
CA SER A 155 29.56 11.08 19.66
C SER A 155 29.50 9.56 19.72
N GLY A 156 30.52 8.92 19.16
CA GLY A 156 30.63 7.47 19.07
C GLY A 156 30.25 6.91 17.70
N PRO A 157 30.52 5.62 17.47
CA PRO A 157 30.29 5.01 16.17
C PRO A 157 28.79 4.76 15.94
N THR A 158 28.35 4.91 14.69
CA THR A 158 27.06 4.39 14.21
C THR A 158 27.21 2.96 13.71
N VAL A 159 28.25 2.71 12.90
CA VAL A 159 28.60 1.36 12.44
C VAL A 159 29.24 0.59 13.59
N GLY A 160 28.75 -0.62 13.88
CA GLY A 160 29.20 -1.41 15.04
C GLY A 160 28.47 -1.06 16.33
N ASP A 161 27.53 -0.11 16.29
CA ASP A 161 26.59 0.06 17.39
C ASP A 161 25.51 -1.03 17.32
N SER A 162 25.42 -1.82 18.39
CA SER A 162 24.53 -2.98 18.45
C SER A 162 23.05 -2.71 18.14
N ALA A 163 22.50 -1.54 18.49
CA ALA A 163 21.09 -1.26 18.21
C ALA A 163 20.89 -0.74 16.79
N TYR A 164 21.85 0.03 16.26
CA TYR A 164 21.83 0.42 14.85
C TYR A 164 21.94 -0.79 13.93
N ASP A 165 22.86 -1.70 14.24
CA ASP A 165 23.05 -2.94 13.48
C ASP A 165 21.84 -3.86 13.57
N ALA A 166 21.24 -4.00 14.77
CA ALA A 166 19.97 -4.72 14.93
C ALA A 166 18.84 -4.09 14.10
N GLY A 167 18.77 -2.75 14.04
CA GLY A 167 17.82 -2.04 13.19
C GLY A 167 18.03 -2.34 11.70
N ASN A 168 19.29 -2.39 11.25
CA ASN A 168 19.61 -2.74 9.86
C ASN A 168 19.25 -4.19 9.51
N VAL A 169 19.46 -5.14 10.43
CA VAL A 169 19.05 -6.54 10.25
C VAL A 169 17.53 -6.63 10.16
N ALA A 170 16.81 -6.09 11.15
CA ALA A 170 15.35 -6.12 11.18
C ALA A 170 14.72 -5.38 9.97
N SER A 171 15.37 -4.32 9.49
CA SER A 171 14.94 -3.59 8.28
C SER A 171 15.07 -4.45 7.03
N LYS A 172 16.11 -5.27 6.90
CA LYS A 172 16.25 -6.24 5.79
C LYS A 172 15.18 -7.32 5.88
N ASP A 173 14.94 -7.86 7.07
CA ASP A 173 13.89 -8.85 7.30
C ASP A 173 12.52 -8.26 6.94
N ALA A 174 12.28 -6.99 7.32
CA ALA A 174 11.06 -6.27 6.98
C ALA A 174 10.90 -6.09 5.47
N THR A 175 11.96 -5.72 4.75
CA THR A 175 11.91 -5.64 3.27
C THR A 175 11.51 -6.99 2.65
N ALA A 176 12.12 -8.10 3.10
CA ALA A 176 11.77 -9.43 2.59
C ALA A 176 10.31 -9.82 2.90
N ALA A 177 9.84 -9.57 4.12
CA ALA A 177 8.47 -9.84 4.52
C ALA A 177 7.46 -8.98 3.73
N LYS A 178 7.78 -7.70 3.48
CA LYS A 178 6.95 -6.80 2.65
C LYS A 178 6.89 -7.27 1.21
N ALA A 179 8.00 -7.73 0.64
CA ALA A 179 8.02 -8.29 -0.71
C ALA A 179 7.05 -9.46 -0.84
N ASN A 180 7.08 -10.38 0.15
CA ASN A 180 6.16 -11.51 0.21
C ASN A 180 4.70 -11.05 0.31
N PHE A 181 4.40 -10.11 1.22
CA PHE A 181 3.05 -9.56 1.36
C PHE A 181 2.56 -8.89 0.06
N VAL A 182 3.37 -8.03 -0.55
CA VAL A 182 3.02 -7.29 -1.76
C VAL A 182 2.72 -8.22 -2.93
N ALA A 183 3.50 -9.30 -3.08
CA ALA A 183 3.27 -10.30 -4.12
C ALA A 183 1.88 -10.95 -4.01
N MET A 184 1.40 -11.20 -2.79
CA MET A 184 0.04 -11.73 -2.55
C MET A 184 -1.02 -10.63 -2.68
N TRP A 185 -0.77 -9.46 -2.08
CA TRP A 185 -1.70 -8.34 -2.08
C TRP A 185 -2.07 -7.90 -3.49
N ASN A 186 -1.09 -7.71 -4.38
CA ASN A 186 -1.36 -7.14 -5.72
C ASN A 186 -2.29 -8.05 -6.55
N SER A 187 -2.22 -9.38 -6.38
CA SER A 187 -3.17 -10.28 -7.04
C SER A 187 -4.61 -10.10 -6.53
N ILE A 188 -4.78 -9.88 -5.22
CA ILE A 188 -6.10 -9.64 -4.60
C ILE A 188 -6.59 -8.25 -4.96
N ALA A 189 -5.71 -7.24 -4.90
CA ALA A 189 -6.03 -5.86 -5.23
C ALA A 189 -6.59 -5.74 -6.64
N GLN A 190 -5.96 -6.39 -7.62
CA GLN A 190 -6.44 -6.41 -9.00
C GLN A 190 -7.81 -7.08 -9.14
N GLN A 191 -8.06 -8.19 -8.44
CA GLN A 191 -9.36 -8.88 -8.44
C GLN A 191 -10.47 -8.03 -7.81
N GLU A 192 -10.12 -7.22 -6.80
CA GLU A 192 -11.06 -6.39 -6.03
C GLU A 192 -11.13 -4.94 -6.52
N GLY A 193 -10.39 -4.57 -7.57
CA GLY A 193 -10.37 -3.20 -8.12
C GLY A 193 -9.68 -2.16 -7.23
N LEU A 194 -8.70 -2.59 -6.43
CA LEU A 194 -7.92 -1.78 -5.50
C LEU A 194 -6.49 -1.52 -6.04
N PRO A 195 -5.79 -0.49 -5.54
CA PRO A 195 -4.44 -0.19 -6.01
C PRO A 195 -3.42 -1.27 -5.61
N ASP A 196 -2.53 -1.56 -6.55
CA ASP A 196 -1.30 -2.28 -6.28
C ASP A 196 -0.42 -1.50 -5.30
N ARG A 197 0.48 -2.24 -4.63
CA ARG A 197 1.43 -1.70 -3.67
C ARG A 197 2.85 -2.07 -4.02
N THR A 198 3.75 -1.34 -3.39
CA THR A 198 5.19 -1.58 -3.36
C THR A 198 5.66 -1.76 -1.92
N GLU A 199 6.83 -2.37 -1.74
CA GLU A 199 7.41 -2.62 -0.41
C GLU A 199 7.59 -1.35 0.43
N ASP A 200 7.81 -0.20 -0.22
CA ASP A 200 8.04 1.07 0.48
C ASP A 200 6.77 1.64 1.12
N GLU A 201 5.58 1.16 0.70
CA GLU A 201 4.27 1.61 1.16
C GLU A 201 3.68 0.76 2.30
N ILE A 202 4.35 -0.36 2.62
CA ILE A 202 3.92 -1.30 3.67
C ILE A 202 4.72 -1.06 4.95
#